data_AF-A0A8T5W7X0-F1
#
_entry.id   AF-A0A8T5W7X0-F1
#
_cell.length_a   1.000
_cell.length_b   1.000
_cell.length_c   1.000
_cell.angle_alpha   90.00
_cell.angle_beta   90.00
_cell.angle_gamma   90.00
#
_symmetry.space_group_name_H-M   'P 1'
#
loop_
_entity.id
_entity.type
_entity.pdbx_description
1 polymer ?
#
loop_
_entity_poly.entity_id
_entity_poly.type
_entity_poly.pdbx_seq_one_letter_code
_entity_poly.pdbx_strand_id
1 'polypeptide(L)'
;MAILFRSESFWGNILALLSAVCWAVYSVMNKSALKRYSPLTLTALAYVFGSLILFFFCFAFEDVSLIFQWSLSSWLILLYLGILASGVTFYLWNYALSIMEASRVSVFIFLIPVLAILLGKVILNETITGFTFLGTALVLSGIYLMER
;
A
#
# COMPACT_ATOMS: atom_id res chain seq x y z
N MET A 1 -15.25 17.76 9.27
CA MET A 1 -14.63 17.79 10.63
C MET A 1 -15.38 16.93 11.65
N ALA A 2 -16.72 16.87 11.66
CA ALA A 2 -17.51 16.16 12.68
C ALA A 2 -17.56 14.62 12.57
N ILE A 3 -17.06 14.02 11.48
CA ILE A 3 -17.03 12.55 11.30
C ILE A 3 -15.81 11.94 12.02
N LEU A 4 -14.85 12.75 12.46
CA LEU A 4 -13.60 12.31 13.10
C LEU A 4 -13.75 11.89 14.59
N PHE A 5 -14.91 12.14 15.21
CA PHE A 5 -15.10 12.00 16.68
C PHE A 5 -16.21 11.01 17.09
N ARG A 6 -16.44 9.93 16.33
CA ARG A 6 -17.10 8.72 16.88
C ARG A 6 -16.01 7.83 17.50
N SER A 7 -16.27 7.24 18.67
CA SER A 7 -15.23 6.56 19.48
C SER A 7 -14.50 5.42 18.76
N GLU A 8 -15.17 4.71 17.85
CA GLU A 8 -14.58 3.70 16.95
C GLU A 8 -13.60 4.33 15.93
N SER A 9 -13.90 5.54 15.46
CA SER A 9 -13.07 6.27 14.49
C SER A 9 -11.85 6.92 15.14
N PHE A 10 -11.86 7.21 16.45
CA PHE A 10 -10.73 7.88 17.10
C PHE A 10 -9.47 7.01 17.10
N TRP A 11 -9.58 5.75 17.54
CA TRP A 11 -8.46 4.81 17.50
C TRP A 11 -8.02 4.50 16.08
N GLY A 12 -8.96 4.35 15.15
CA GLY A 12 -8.65 4.19 13.72
C GLY A 12 -7.86 5.37 13.16
N ASN A 13 -8.21 6.61 13.52
CA ASN A 13 -7.50 7.81 13.10
C ASN A 13 -6.07 7.85 13.66
N ILE A 14 -5.87 7.48 14.93
CA ILE A 14 -4.53 7.37 15.54
C ILE A 14 -3.69 6.34 14.80
N LEU A 15 -4.25 5.15 14.52
CA LEU A 15 -3.56 4.09 13.79
C LEU A 15 -3.20 4.53 12.36
N ALA A 16 -4.09 5.26 11.68
CA ALA A 16 -3.82 5.81 10.36
C ALA A 16 -2.67 6.84 10.38
N LEU A 17 -2.64 7.73 11.38
CA LEU A 17 -1.52 8.67 11.57
C LEU A 17 -0.22 7.94 11.85
N LEU A 18 -0.24 6.94 12.73
CA LEU A 18 0.94 6.12 13.04
C LEU A 18 1.44 5.38 11.79
N SER A 19 0.53 4.84 10.98
CA SER A 19 0.85 4.22 9.69
C SER A 19 1.53 5.19 8.74
N ALA A 20 1.03 6.43 8.62
CA ALA A 20 1.64 7.45 7.79
C ALA A 20 3.05 7.84 8.27
N VAL A 21 3.26 7.95 9.59
CA VAL A 21 4.59 8.20 10.17
C VAL A 21 5.53 7.02 9.88
N CYS A 22 5.08 5.78 10.09
CA CYS A 22 5.85 4.58 9.75
C CYS A 22 6.25 4.56 8.28
N TRP A 23 5.33 4.92 7.36
CA TRP A 23 5.61 4.99 5.93
C TRP A 23 6.66 6.04 5.59
N ALA A 24 6.57 7.24 6.19
CA ALA A 24 7.53 8.31 5.98
C ALA A 24 8.93 7.92 6.48
N VAL A 25 9.02 7.39 7.71
CA VAL A 25 10.28 6.90 8.28
C VAL A 25 10.86 5.78 7.44
N TYR A 26 10.05 4.79 7.06
CA TYR A 26 10.45 3.70 6.16
C TYR A 26 11.05 4.26 4.87
N SER A 27 10.34 5.14 4.17
CA SER A 27 10.78 5.66 2.87
C SER A 27 12.13 6.39 2.95
N VAL A 28 12.34 7.22 3.99
CA VAL A 28 13.60 7.95 4.20
C VAL A 28 14.74 7.01 4.61
N MET A 29 14.51 6.12 5.56
CA MET A 29 15.52 5.16 6.01
C MET A 29 15.93 4.21 4.88
N ASN A 30 14.95 3.74 4.12
CA ASN A 30 15.16 2.81 3.02
C ASN A 30 15.94 3.47 1.88
N LYS A 31 15.68 4.74 1.55
CA LYS A 31 16.52 5.54 0.63
C LYS A 31 17.99 5.59 1.08
N SER A 32 18.24 5.75 2.38
CA SER A 32 19.61 5.72 2.91
C SER A 32 20.23 4.32 2.81
N ALA A 33 19.48 3.27 3.14
CA ALA A 33 19.93 1.89 3.05
C ALA A 33 20.23 1.44 1.61
N LEU A 34 19.50 1.97 0.63
CA LEU A 34 19.73 1.73 -0.81
C LEU A 34 21.11 2.21 -1.30
N LYS A 35 21.83 3.04 -0.52
CA LYS A 35 23.23 3.39 -0.82
C LYS A 35 24.20 2.22 -0.58
N ARG A 36 23.79 1.22 0.21
CA ARG A 36 24.62 0.07 0.61
C ARG A 36 24.07 -1.28 0.12
N TYR A 37 22.76 -1.38 -0.07
CA TYR A 37 22.08 -2.62 -0.42
C TYR A 37 21.26 -2.46 -1.70
N SER A 38 21.12 -3.54 -2.46
CA SER A 38 20.29 -3.53 -3.67
C SER A 38 18.79 -3.41 -3.33
N PRO A 39 17.96 -2.84 -4.22
CA PRO A 39 16.50 -2.80 -4.05
C PRO A 39 15.89 -4.17 -3.74
N LEU A 40 16.35 -5.22 -4.44
CA LEU A 40 15.87 -6.58 -4.23
C LEU A 40 16.21 -7.10 -2.84
N THR A 41 17.44 -6.84 -2.36
CA THR A 41 17.87 -7.25 -1.02
C THR A 41 17.02 -6.59 0.06
N LEU A 42 16.77 -5.28 -0.05
CA LEU A 42 15.96 -4.58 0.95
C LEU A 42 14.49 -5.01 0.94
N THR A 43 13.91 -5.22 -0.25
CA THR A 43 12.57 -5.79 -0.37
C THR A 43 12.53 -7.19 0.27
N ALA A 44 13.45 -8.08 -0.10
CA ALA A 44 13.49 -9.45 0.43
C ALA A 44 13.62 -9.48 1.96
N LEU A 45 14.52 -8.67 2.54
CA LEU A 45 14.67 -8.59 3.99
C LEU A 45 13.39 -8.08 4.65
N ALA A 46 12.77 -7.02 4.12
CA ALA A 46 11.52 -6.48 4.67
C ALA A 46 10.40 -7.55 4.67
N TYR A 47 10.25 -8.31 3.58
CA TYR A 47 9.25 -9.38 3.49
C TYR A 47 9.58 -10.60 4.34
N VAL A 48 10.86 -10.98 4.49
CA VAL A 48 11.25 -12.09 5.37
C VAL A 48 10.97 -11.73 6.82
N PHE A 49 11.44 -10.58 7.31
CA PHE A 49 11.19 -10.18 8.70
C PHE A 49 9.71 -9.89 8.96
N GLY A 50 9.04 -9.20 8.03
CA GLY A 50 7.61 -8.92 8.12
C GLY A 50 6.77 -10.20 8.14
N SER A 51 7.06 -11.17 7.26
CA SER A 51 6.35 -12.45 7.25
C SER A 51 6.64 -13.29 8.48
N LEU A 52 7.86 -13.30 9.01
CA LEU A 52 8.18 -13.98 10.27
C LEU A 52 7.37 -13.40 11.44
N ILE A 53 7.31 -12.07 11.57
CA ILE A 53 6.53 -11.42 12.62
C ILE A 53 5.04 -11.79 12.48
N LEU A 54 4.49 -11.62 11.26
CA LEU A 54 3.08 -11.95 11.00
C LEU A 54 2.78 -13.44 11.19
N PHE A 55 3.72 -14.32 10.90
CA PHE A 55 3.59 -15.75 11.12
C PHE A 55 3.37 -16.06 12.60
N PHE A 56 4.15 -15.47 13.51
CA PHE A 56 3.93 -15.65 14.95
C PHE A 56 2.61 -15.03 15.43
N PHE A 57 2.22 -13.86 14.91
CA PHE A 57 0.93 -13.25 15.22
C PHE A 57 -0.25 -14.10 14.74
N CYS A 58 -0.12 -14.77 13.60
CA CYS A 58 -1.15 -15.66 13.08
C CYS A 58 -1.50 -16.75 14.09
N PHE A 59 -0.51 -17.42 14.70
CA PHE A 59 -0.78 -18.43 15.74
C PHE A 59 -1.39 -17.87 17.03
N ALA A 60 -1.19 -16.58 17.31
CA ALA A 60 -1.69 -15.95 18.53
C ALA A 60 -3.12 -15.44 18.39
N PHE A 61 -3.53 -15.01 17.19
CA PHE A 61 -4.77 -14.27 16.98
C PHE A 61 -5.73 -14.93 15.98
N GLU A 62 -5.28 -15.89 15.17
CA GLU A 62 -6.08 -16.47 14.08
C GLU A 62 -6.23 -17.99 14.22
N ASP A 63 -7.31 -18.53 13.65
CA ASP A 63 -7.51 -19.98 13.54
C ASP A 63 -6.82 -20.54 12.28
N VAL A 64 -5.66 -21.14 12.49
CA VAL A 64 -4.81 -21.70 11.42
C VAL A 64 -5.50 -22.87 10.70
N SER A 65 -6.50 -23.52 11.31
CA SER A 65 -7.22 -24.64 10.69
C SER A 65 -8.03 -24.22 9.46
N LEU A 66 -8.36 -22.93 9.32
CA LEU A 66 -9.08 -22.39 8.17
C LEU A 66 -8.32 -22.53 6.86
N ILE A 67 -6.99 -22.65 6.90
CA ILE A 67 -6.15 -22.83 5.70
C ILE A 67 -6.53 -24.12 4.95
N PHE A 68 -6.95 -25.17 5.66
CA PHE A 68 -7.35 -26.43 5.03
C PHE A 68 -8.68 -26.34 4.28
N GLN A 69 -9.46 -25.27 4.50
CA GLN A 69 -10.72 -25.03 3.80
C GLN A 69 -10.55 -24.15 2.55
N TRP A 70 -9.32 -23.70 2.26
CA TRP A 70 -9.07 -22.79 1.16
C TRP A 70 -9.18 -23.49 -0.19
N SER A 71 -9.96 -22.87 -1.08
CA SER A 71 -10.05 -23.27 -2.48
C SER A 71 -8.74 -22.97 -3.24
N LEU A 72 -8.54 -23.61 -4.40
CA LEU A 72 -7.45 -23.27 -5.30
C LEU A 72 -7.47 -21.79 -5.70
N SER A 73 -8.66 -21.21 -5.89
CA SER A 73 -8.82 -19.79 -6.19
C SER A 73 -8.27 -18.89 -5.08
N SER A 74 -8.47 -19.25 -3.81
CA SER A 74 -7.93 -18.52 -2.65
C SER A 74 -6.40 -18.52 -2.66
N TRP A 75 -5.78 -19.67 -2.97
CA TRP A 75 -4.33 -19.78 -3.10
C TRP A 75 -3.78 -18.95 -4.26
N LEU A 76 -4.46 -18.94 -5.41
CA LEU A 76 -4.06 -18.13 -6.56
C LEU A 76 -4.15 -16.62 -6.25
N ILE A 77 -5.20 -16.19 -5.55
CA ILE A 77 -5.35 -14.80 -5.09
C ILE A 77 -4.21 -14.43 -4.14
N LEU A 78 -3.82 -15.33 -3.23
CA LEU A 78 -2.69 -15.08 -2.32
C LEU A 78 -1.35 -15.00 -3.04
N LEU A 79 -1.11 -15.87 -4.03
CA LEU A 79 0.10 -15.77 -4.84
C LEU A 79 0.13 -14.45 -5.62
N TYR A 80 -1.00 -14.04 -6.19
CA TYR A 80 -1.13 -12.73 -6.83
C TYR A 80 -0.82 -11.58 -5.85
N LEU A 81 -1.41 -11.60 -4.65
CA LEU A 81 -1.21 -10.56 -3.65
C LEU A 81 0.23 -10.52 -3.13
N GLY A 82 0.84 -11.69 -2.86
CA GLY A 82 2.18 -11.79 -2.32
C GLY A 82 3.28 -11.47 -3.34
N ILE A 83 3.14 -11.95 -4.58
CA ILE A 83 4.16 -11.75 -5.61
C ILE A 83 3.96 -10.43 -6.33
N LEU A 84 2.80 -10.23 -6.97
CA LEU A 84 2.58 -9.08 -7.85
C LEU A 84 2.20 -7.84 -7.06
N ALA A 85 1.14 -7.89 -6.27
CA ALA A 85 0.65 -6.70 -5.56
C ALA A 85 1.64 -6.21 -4.49
N SER A 86 2.42 -7.14 -3.93
CA SER A 86 3.38 -6.89 -2.86
C SER A 86 4.83 -6.89 -3.37
N GLY A 87 5.42 -8.06 -3.61
CA GLY A 87 6.85 -8.19 -3.91
C GLY A 87 7.33 -7.33 -5.08
N VAL A 88 6.66 -7.41 -6.23
CA VAL A 88 7.00 -6.63 -7.43
C VAL A 88 6.75 -5.13 -7.19
N THR A 89 5.62 -4.74 -6.63
CA THR A 89 5.31 -3.33 -6.33
C THR A 89 6.38 -2.69 -5.44
N PHE A 90 6.74 -3.35 -4.34
CA PHE A 90 7.73 -2.82 -3.40
C PHE A 90 9.16 -2.88 -3.95
N TYR A 91 9.48 -3.88 -4.77
CA TYR A 91 10.73 -3.87 -5.53
C TYR A 91 10.81 -2.66 -6.47
N LEU A 92 9.75 -2.37 -7.23
CA LEU A 92 9.71 -1.22 -8.14
C LEU A 92 9.77 0.11 -7.37
N TRP A 93 9.11 0.19 -6.22
CA TRP A 93 9.22 1.33 -5.30
C TRP A 93 10.68 1.54 -4.85
N ASN A 94 11.34 0.49 -4.39
CA ASN A 94 12.73 0.54 -3.95
C ASN A 94 13.69 0.84 -5.09
N TYR A 95 13.40 0.31 -6.28
CA TYR A 95 14.15 0.61 -7.49
C TYR A 95 14.02 2.09 -7.84
N ALA A 96 12.81 2.65 -7.88
CA ALA A 96 12.59 4.07 -8.11
C ALA A 96 13.29 4.93 -7.05
N LEU A 97 13.21 4.55 -5.77
CA LEU A 97 13.94 5.22 -4.69
C LEU A 97 15.45 5.12 -4.84
N SER A 98 16.00 4.10 -5.51
CA SER A 98 17.44 4.01 -5.72
C SER A 98 17.95 5.05 -6.73
N ILE A 99 17.13 5.41 -7.72
CA ILE A 99 17.49 6.31 -8.81
C ILE A 99 16.92 7.74 -8.69
N MET A 100 15.93 7.97 -7.81
CA MET A 100 15.26 9.26 -7.62
C MET A 100 15.13 9.62 -6.13
N GLU A 101 14.98 10.91 -5.82
CA GLU A 101 14.70 11.37 -4.45
C GLU A 101 13.32 10.92 -3.96
N ALA A 102 13.20 10.64 -2.66
CA ALA A 102 11.98 10.11 -2.05
C ALA A 102 10.76 11.03 -2.26
N SER A 103 10.98 12.35 -2.25
CA SER A 103 9.94 13.34 -2.56
C SER A 103 9.40 13.17 -3.98
N ARG A 104 10.28 13.00 -4.98
CA ARG A 104 9.89 12.81 -6.38
C ARG A 104 9.18 11.48 -6.62
N VAL A 105 9.64 10.40 -5.99
CA VAL A 105 8.98 9.09 -6.10
C VAL A 105 7.58 9.12 -5.48
N SER A 106 7.41 9.85 -4.37
CA SER A 106 6.12 9.95 -3.68
C SER A 106 5.03 10.64 -4.51
N VAL A 107 5.40 11.51 -5.46
CA VAL A 107 4.44 12.14 -6.38
C VAL A 107 3.70 11.11 -7.24
N PHE A 108 4.36 10.01 -7.63
CA PHE A 108 3.73 8.97 -8.44
C PHE A 108 2.58 8.24 -7.72
N ILE A 109 2.53 8.28 -6.39
CA ILE A 109 1.41 7.73 -5.61
C ILE A 109 0.09 8.45 -5.98
N PHE A 110 0.17 9.71 -6.40
CA PHE A 110 -1.01 10.46 -6.85
C PHE A 110 -1.63 9.95 -8.15
N LEU A 111 -0.94 9.08 -8.89
CA LEU A 111 -1.52 8.38 -10.04
C LEU A 111 -2.40 7.19 -9.63
N ILE A 112 -2.24 6.64 -8.43
CA ILE A 112 -3.02 5.51 -7.93
C ILE A 112 -4.53 5.75 -8.06
N PRO A 113 -5.14 6.87 -7.60
CA PRO A 113 -6.59 7.06 -7.73
C PRO A 113 -7.06 7.07 -9.20
N VAL A 114 -6.28 7.65 -10.11
CA VAL A 114 -6.62 7.68 -11.55
C VAL A 114 -6.58 6.27 -12.14
N LEU A 115 -5.50 5.54 -11.87
CA LEU A 115 -5.32 4.17 -12.35
C LEU A 115 -6.36 3.22 -11.72
N ALA A 116 -6.68 3.40 -10.44
CA ALA A 116 -7.67 2.59 -9.74
C ALA A 116 -9.05 2.69 -10.40
N ILE A 117 -9.49 3.90 -10.78
CA ILE A 117 -10.78 4.09 -11.47
C ILE A 117 -10.75 3.49 -12.86
N LEU A 118 -9.68 3.72 -13.62
CA LEU A 118 -9.53 3.19 -14.97
C LEU A 118 -9.53 1.65 -14.97
N LEU A 119 -8.73 1.04 -14.09
CA LEU A 119 -8.63 -0.40 -13.96
C LEU A 119 -9.89 -1.00 -13.34
N GLY A 120 -10.53 -0.34 -12.39
CA GLY A 120 -11.84 -0.72 -11.84
C GLY A 120 -12.90 -0.80 -12.94
N LYS A 121 -12.92 0.17 -13.87
CA LYS A 121 -13.82 0.13 -15.03
C LYS A 121 -13.46 -0.98 -16.02
N VAL A 122 -12.19 -1.14 -16.35
CA VAL A 122 -11.76 -2.06 -17.42
C VAL A 122 -11.76 -3.52 -16.96
N ILE A 123 -11.25 -3.78 -15.76
CA ILE A 123 -11.03 -5.14 -15.23
C ILE A 123 -12.25 -5.61 -14.43
N LEU A 124 -12.77 -4.77 -13.52
CA LEU A 124 -13.89 -5.13 -12.64
C LEU A 124 -15.26 -4.77 -13.24
N ASN A 125 -15.29 -4.09 -14.40
CA ASN A 125 -16.49 -3.57 -15.06
C ASN A 125 -17.34 -2.67 -14.16
N GLU A 126 -16.72 -1.91 -13.26
CA GLU A 126 -17.42 -0.98 -12.37
C GLU A 126 -18.19 0.10 -13.15
N THR A 127 -19.30 0.59 -12.61
CA THR A 127 -20.02 1.73 -13.20
C THR A 127 -19.42 3.04 -12.70
N ILE A 128 -18.84 3.83 -13.61
CA ILE A 128 -18.37 5.19 -13.28
C ILE A 128 -19.60 6.09 -13.16
N THR A 129 -19.87 6.54 -11.95
CA THR A 129 -20.99 7.45 -11.66
C THR A 129 -20.54 8.90 -11.71
N GLY A 130 -21.48 9.85 -11.77
CA GLY A 130 -21.17 11.28 -11.62
C GLY A 130 -20.44 11.61 -10.31
N PHE A 131 -20.74 10.87 -9.23
CA PHE A 131 -20.04 10.99 -7.95
C PHE A 131 -18.57 10.54 -8.04
N THR A 132 -18.29 9.49 -8.82
CA THR A 132 -16.90 9.06 -9.10
C THR A 132 -16.12 10.19 -9.76
N PHE A 133 -16.73 10.90 -10.71
CA PHE A 133 -16.09 12.03 -11.38
C PHE A 133 -15.82 13.21 -10.42
N LEU A 134 -16.80 13.54 -9.58
CA LEU A 134 -16.67 14.59 -8.56
C LEU A 134 -15.57 14.27 -7.54
N GLY A 135 -15.53 13.03 -7.04
CA GLY A 135 -14.48 12.56 -6.14
C GLY A 135 -13.10 12.60 -6.79
N THR A 136 -13.00 12.18 -8.06
CA THR A 136 -11.75 12.24 -8.83
C THR A 136 -11.26 13.68 -8.98
N ALA A 137 -12.15 14.61 -9.34
CA ALA A 137 -11.81 16.02 -9.49
C ALA A 137 -11.32 16.64 -8.18
N LEU A 138 -11.95 16.30 -7.05
CA LEU A 138 -11.52 16.74 -5.72
C LEU A 138 -10.12 16.22 -5.37
N VAL A 139 -9.86 14.93 -5.59
CA VAL A 139 -8.55 14.31 -5.33
C VAL A 139 -7.47 14.95 -6.21
N LEU A 140 -7.71 15.07 -7.52
CA LEU A 140 -6.78 15.73 -8.45
C LEU A 140 -6.51 17.20 -8.09
N SER A 141 -7.52 17.93 -7.63
CA SER A 141 -7.36 19.31 -7.17
C SER A 141 -6.49 19.38 -5.91
N GLY A 142 -6.68 18.46 -4.96
CA GLY A 142 -5.85 18.35 -3.77
C GLY A 142 -4.39 18.03 -4.10
N ILE A 143 -4.16 17.13 -5.04
CA ILE A 143 -2.82 16.78 -5.56
C ILE A 143 -2.16 18.02 -6.17
N TYR A 144 -2.86 18.73 -7.05
CA TYR A 144 -2.36 19.93 -7.71
C TYR A 144 -1.96 21.03 -6.70
N LEU A 145 -2.74 21.19 -5.63
CA LEU A 145 -2.43 22.16 -4.56
C LEU A 145 -1.22 21.74 -3.72
N MET A 146 -0.98 20.44 -3.55
CA MET A 146 0.16 19.93 -2.77
C MET A 146 1.49 20.01 -3.53
N GLU A 147 1.46 19.84 -4.85
CA GLU A 147 2.66 19.90 -5.70
C GLU A 147 3.11 21.32 -6.08
N ARG A 148 2.26 22.33 -5.87
CA ARG A 148 2.56 23.73 -6.18
C ARG A 148 3.29 24.44 -5.05
#